data_AF-A0A2T6DWD6-F1
#
_entry.id   AF-A0A2T6DWD6-F1
#
_cell.length_a   1.000
_cell.length_b   1.000
_cell.length_c   1.000
_cell.angle_alpha   90.00
_cell.angle_beta   90.00
_cell.angle_gamma   90.00
#
_symmetry.space_group_name_H-M   'P 1'
#
loop_
_entity.id
_entity.type
_entity.pdbx_description
1 polymer ?
#
loop_
_entity_poly.entity_id
_entity_poly.type
_entity_poly.pdbx_seq_one_letter_code
_entity_poly.pdbx_strand_id
1 'polypeptide(L)'
;MPNDRKYKLIKPKLKTKSKAKAGSNVKSKPKKLPASTRGAGTVAPVSTLLGTTGGAAMDGVMVHPHVTPRPRAPRLNKEVAVMAWIEDAYGDLLMVKQKAKRGKPGLWSFPGGKVAQGESLRSSLERELMEEIGVEVDVATPLDVFDRPDRSAFTMLFRVILKRGLAPRPMAEIDKAVFRKSLPINSTPSAQYFWQRAQFSFEPLHVFDLRPNVPQALGAEEE
;
A
#
# COMPACT_ATOMS: atom_id res chain seq x y z
N MET A 1 7.32 17.11 -45.48
CA MET A 1 8.14 16.06 -46.14
C MET A 1 9.60 16.38 -45.84
N PRO A 2 10.47 15.41 -45.47
CA PRO A 2 10.50 13.99 -45.83
C PRO A 2 10.42 13.08 -44.56
N ASN A 3 10.42 11.75 -44.54
CA ASN A 3 10.64 10.71 -45.54
C ASN A 3 9.90 9.44 -45.06
N ASP A 4 9.11 8.82 -45.92
CA ASP A 4 8.40 7.56 -45.66
C ASP A 4 9.38 6.38 -45.56
N ARG A 5 9.40 5.69 -44.41
CA ARG A 5 9.98 4.35 -44.31
C ARG A 5 8.91 3.36 -43.84
N LYS A 6 8.52 2.51 -44.80
CA LYS A 6 7.61 1.38 -44.70
C LYS A 6 8.10 0.38 -43.65
N TYR A 7 7.33 0.14 -42.59
CA TYR A 7 7.57 -0.96 -41.65
C TYR A 7 6.91 -2.25 -42.16
N LYS A 8 7.71 -3.31 -42.30
CA LYS A 8 7.28 -4.66 -42.70
C LYS A 8 6.77 -5.39 -41.45
N LEU A 9 5.47 -5.71 -41.43
CA LEU A 9 4.79 -6.42 -40.35
C LEU A 9 5.24 -7.89 -40.30
N ILE A 10 5.99 -8.30 -39.26
CA ILE A 10 6.33 -9.70 -39.00
C ILE A 10 5.35 -10.25 -37.96
N LYS A 11 4.47 -11.18 -38.38
CA LYS A 11 3.56 -11.92 -37.48
C LYS A 11 4.31 -13.08 -36.81
N PRO A 12 4.32 -13.22 -35.47
CA PRO A 12 4.78 -14.46 -34.85
C PRO A 12 3.71 -15.55 -34.92
N LYS A 13 4.14 -16.76 -35.32
CA LYS A 13 3.34 -17.98 -35.45
C LYS A 13 2.94 -18.51 -34.07
N LEU A 14 1.63 -18.70 -33.83
CA LEU A 14 1.12 -19.50 -32.70
C LEU A 14 1.53 -20.97 -32.89
N LYS A 15 2.11 -21.58 -31.85
CA LYS A 15 2.21 -23.04 -31.72
C LYS A 15 1.28 -23.50 -30.59
N THR A 16 0.27 -24.27 -30.98
CA THR A 16 -0.63 -25.04 -30.13
C THR A 16 -0.01 -26.40 -29.78
N LYS A 17 0.02 -26.79 -28.51
CA LYS A 17 0.02 -28.19 -28.01
C LYS A 17 -0.61 -28.15 -26.60
N SER A 18 -1.82 -28.66 -26.38
CA SER A 18 -2.32 -30.05 -26.31
C SER A 18 -2.55 -30.49 -24.86
N LYS A 19 -3.80 -30.92 -24.63
CA LYS A 19 -4.40 -31.47 -23.42
C LYS A 19 -3.57 -32.56 -22.72
N ALA A 20 -3.69 -32.61 -21.39
CA ALA A 20 -3.76 -33.86 -20.64
C ALA A 20 -4.79 -33.71 -19.50
N LYS A 21 -5.56 -34.78 -19.28
CA LYS A 21 -6.74 -34.89 -18.41
C LYS A 21 -6.49 -36.02 -17.42
N ALA A 22 -7.22 -35.96 -16.30
CA ALA A 22 -7.62 -37.05 -15.39
C ALA A 22 -6.73 -37.35 -14.17
N GLY A 23 -7.41 -37.48 -13.02
CA GLY A 23 -6.85 -37.92 -11.74
C GLY A 23 -7.75 -37.57 -10.55
N SER A 24 -8.89 -38.24 -10.42
CA SER A 24 -9.82 -38.18 -9.28
C SER A 24 -9.41 -39.11 -8.13
N ASN A 25 -9.52 -38.67 -6.87
CA ASN A 25 -9.90 -39.50 -5.69
C ASN A 25 -10.09 -38.59 -4.45
N VAL A 26 -11.30 -38.36 -3.94
CA VAL A 26 -12.09 -39.15 -2.95
C VAL A 26 -11.50 -39.20 -1.52
N LYS A 27 -12.18 -38.43 -0.65
CA LYS A 27 -12.55 -38.62 0.79
C LYS A 27 -11.62 -39.43 1.73
N SER A 28 -11.28 -38.81 2.87
CA SER A 28 -11.77 -39.25 4.21
C SER A 28 -11.28 -38.35 5.38
N LYS A 29 -12.24 -37.77 6.13
CA LYS A 29 -12.14 -37.46 7.58
C LYS A 29 -12.44 -38.76 8.35
N PRO A 30 -11.88 -38.99 9.56
CA PRO A 30 -12.47 -38.53 10.85
C PRO A 30 -11.36 -38.16 11.87
N LYS A 31 -11.49 -37.80 13.15
CA LYS A 31 -12.53 -37.89 14.21
C LYS A 31 -12.12 -36.90 15.34
N LYS A 32 -13.05 -36.55 16.22
CA LYS A 32 -12.96 -35.53 17.29
C LYS A 32 -12.82 -36.20 18.69
N LEU A 33 -12.29 -35.42 19.66
CA LEU A 33 -12.47 -35.43 21.15
C LEU A 33 -11.65 -36.41 22.03
N PRO A 34 -11.44 -36.13 23.35
CA PRO A 34 -12.00 -35.05 24.20
C PRO A 34 -11.01 -34.26 25.08
N ALA A 35 -11.60 -33.33 25.85
CA ALA A 35 -11.02 -32.39 26.81
C ALA A 35 -10.61 -33.00 28.17
N SER A 36 -9.78 -32.25 28.93
CA SER A 36 -9.55 -32.47 30.37
C SER A 36 -9.61 -31.15 31.17
N THR A 37 -10.65 -31.10 32.00
CA THR A 37 -10.92 -30.46 33.30
C THR A 37 -9.84 -29.75 34.16
N ARG A 38 -10.29 -28.58 34.67
CA ARG A 38 -10.39 -28.07 36.08
C ARG A 38 -9.16 -27.63 36.91
N GLY A 39 -9.41 -26.53 37.64
CA GLY A 39 -8.79 -26.05 38.90
C GLY A 39 -8.51 -24.54 38.81
N ALA A 40 -9.34 -23.58 39.27
CA ALA A 40 -9.96 -23.31 40.59
C ALA A 40 -8.93 -23.07 41.71
N GLY A 41 -8.90 -21.85 42.29
CA GLY A 41 -8.00 -21.45 43.37
C GLY A 41 -7.63 -19.94 43.31
N THR A 42 -8.46 -18.96 43.68
CA THR A 42 -8.85 -18.51 45.05
C THR A 42 -8.01 -17.31 45.54
N VAL A 43 -8.75 -16.27 45.99
CA VAL A 43 -8.51 -15.18 46.97
C VAL A 43 -7.53 -14.02 46.73
N ALA A 44 -8.11 -12.82 46.86
CA ALA A 44 -7.49 -11.55 47.21
C ALA A 44 -7.33 -11.37 48.73
N PRO A 45 -6.53 -10.39 49.16
CA PRO A 45 -6.92 -9.47 50.25
C PRO A 45 -6.84 -8.00 49.75
N VAL A 46 -7.90 -7.18 49.84
CA VAL A 46 -8.39 -6.40 50.99
C VAL A 46 -7.36 -5.42 51.57
N SER A 47 -7.59 -4.15 51.21
CA SER A 47 -7.53 -2.90 51.99
C SER A 47 -6.24 -2.50 52.73
N THR A 48 -5.76 -1.31 52.40
CA THR A 48 -5.25 -0.37 53.41
C THR A 48 -5.70 1.05 53.03
N LEU A 49 -6.68 1.55 53.77
CA LEU A 49 -7.02 2.97 53.88
C LEU A 49 -6.04 3.61 54.87
N LEU A 50 -5.36 4.69 54.49
CA LEU A 50 -5.01 5.79 55.40
C LEU A 50 -4.56 7.02 54.62
N GLY A 51 -5.03 8.19 55.05
CA GLY A 51 -4.45 9.48 54.68
C GLY A 51 -5.46 10.56 54.34
N THR A 52 -6.07 11.16 55.36
CA THR A 52 -6.71 12.47 55.23
C THR A 52 -5.65 13.54 55.46
N THR A 53 -5.54 14.51 54.56
CA THR A 53 -5.12 15.90 54.86
C THR A 53 -5.63 16.80 53.73
N GLY A 54 -6.20 17.94 54.12
CA GLY A 54 -6.98 18.82 53.25
C GLY A 54 -6.18 19.70 52.29
N GLY A 55 -6.92 20.42 51.45
CA GLY A 55 -6.37 21.43 50.55
C GLY A 55 -7.38 21.89 49.51
N ALA A 56 -8.06 23.00 49.83
CA ALA A 56 -8.59 24.03 48.93
C ALA A 56 -9.28 23.62 47.61
N ALA A 57 -10.58 23.92 47.53
CA ALA A 57 -11.31 24.07 46.28
C ALA A 57 -10.71 25.22 45.46
N MET A 58 -10.26 24.92 44.25
CA MET A 58 -9.89 25.87 43.21
C MET A 58 -10.52 25.41 41.89
N ASP A 59 -11.08 26.37 41.18
CA ASP A 59 -11.90 26.34 39.96
C ASP A 59 -11.81 25.12 39.03
N GLY A 60 -13.01 24.60 38.70
CA GLY A 60 -13.21 23.46 37.81
C GLY A 60 -12.89 23.78 36.35
N VAL A 61 -11.65 23.51 35.95
CA VAL A 61 -11.30 23.15 34.57
C VAL A 61 -11.28 21.63 34.51
N MET A 62 -12.28 21.04 33.84
CA MET A 62 -12.31 19.60 33.56
C MET A 62 -11.23 19.26 32.54
N VAL A 63 -10.01 19.01 33.04
CA VAL A 63 -8.90 18.49 32.23
C VAL A 63 -9.28 17.07 31.84
N HIS A 64 -9.70 16.86 30.60
CA HIS A 64 -9.78 15.51 30.04
C HIS A 64 -8.40 14.87 30.19
N PRO A 65 -8.25 13.73 30.88
CA PRO A 65 -6.97 13.07 30.98
C PRO A 65 -6.49 12.82 29.56
N HIS A 66 -5.30 13.34 29.24
CA HIS A 66 -4.61 13.05 28.00
C HIS A 66 -4.40 11.53 27.99
N VAL A 67 -5.31 10.78 27.35
CA VAL A 67 -5.17 9.35 27.19
C VAL A 67 -4.00 9.17 26.24
N THR A 68 -2.81 8.99 26.81
CA THR A 68 -1.66 8.57 26.04
C THR A 68 -2.05 7.24 25.40
N PRO A 69 -1.94 7.11 24.06
CA PRO A 69 -2.19 5.83 23.43
C PRO A 69 -1.28 4.81 24.08
N ARG A 70 -1.85 3.76 24.68
CA ARG A 70 -1.05 2.65 25.21
C ARG A 70 -0.08 2.21 24.12
N PRO A 71 1.24 2.16 24.38
CA PRO A 71 2.19 1.61 23.43
C PRO A 71 1.68 0.24 23.02
N ARG A 72 1.34 0.07 21.74
CA ARG A 72 0.94 -1.25 21.25
C ARG A 72 2.17 -2.14 21.37
N ALA A 73 2.03 -3.27 22.05
CA ALA A 73 3.07 -4.29 22.08
C ALA A 73 3.51 -4.59 20.64
N PRO A 74 4.82 -4.75 20.37
CA PRO A 74 5.31 -5.06 19.03
C PRO A 74 4.57 -6.29 18.51
N ARG A 75 3.93 -6.19 17.34
CA ARG A 75 3.35 -7.39 16.73
C ARG A 75 4.53 -8.24 16.27
N LEU A 76 4.60 -9.51 16.71
CA LEU A 76 5.70 -10.41 16.37
C LEU A 76 5.90 -10.58 14.86
N ASN A 77 4.84 -10.40 14.06
CA ASN A 77 4.91 -10.49 12.61
C ASN A 77 4.80 -9.08 12.01
N LYS A 78 5.84 -8.64 11.31
CA LYS A 78 5.77 -7.42 10.51
C LYS A 78 5.14 -7.74 9.15
N GLU A 79 4.09 -7.03 8.79
CA GLU A 79 3.52 -7.09 7.43
C GLU A 79 4.48 -6.42 6.45
N VAL A 80 4.50 -6.86 5.19
CA VAL A 80 5.27 -6.21 4.12
C VAL A 80 4.31 -5.62 3.10
N ALA A 81 4.58 -4.40 2.67
CA ALA A 81 3.83 -3.69 1.65
C ALA A 81 4.77 -3.10 0.60
N VAL A 82 4.26 -2.87 -0.61
CA VAL A 82 4.98 -2.26 -1.71
C VAL A 82 4.20 -1.06 -2.26
N MET A 83 4.90 -0.04 -2.73
CA MET A 83 4.32 1.15 -3.35
C MET A 83 5.09 1.53 -4.62
N ALA A 84 4.41 2.10 -5.61
CA ALA A 84 5.02 2.56 -6.85
C ALA A 84 5.14 4.09 -6.92
N TRP A 85 6.36 4.55 -7.18
CA TRP A 85 6.68 5.91 -7.57
C TRP A 85 6.68 5.99 -9.11
N ILE A 86 5.60 6.54 -9.67
CA ILE A 86 5.38 6.65 -11.12
C ILE A 86 5.25 8.14 -11.45
N GLU A 87 6.19 8.67 -12.22
CA GLU A 87 6.15 10.03 -12.76
C GLU A 87 5.57 10.01 -14.18
N ASP A 88 4.77 11.02 -14.53
CA ASP A 88 4.40 11.30 -15.93
C ASP A 88 5.50 12.10 -16.64
N ALA A 89 5.28 12.50 -17.90
CA ALA A 89 6.26 13.24 -18.70
C ALA A 89 6.62 14.63 -18.16
N TYR A 90 5.86 15.17 -17.20
CA TYR A 90 6.03 16.50 -16.62
C TYR A 90 6.62 16.47 -15.21
N GLY A 91 6.85 15.28 -14.64
CA GLY A 91 7.33 15.10 -13.27
C GLY A 91 6.23 15.08 -12.23
N ASP A 92 4.97 15.03 -12.66
CA ASP A 92 3.86 14.85 -11.75
C ASP A 92 3.76 13.38 -11.34
N LEU A 93 3.40 13.14 -10.08
CA LEU A 93 3.41 11.81 -9.48
C LEU A 93 2.02 11.21 -9.45
N LEU A 94 1.91 9.94 -9.84
CA LEU A 94 0.65 9.21 -9.78
C LEU A 94 0.24 8.99 -8.32
N MET A 95 -0.87 9.60 -7.95
CA MET A 95 -1.53 9.45 -6.66
C MET A 95 -2.86 8.72 -6.85
N VAL A 96 -3.15 7.76 -5.98
CA VAL A 96 -4.45 7.09 -5.91
C VAL A 96 -5.18 7.46 -4.64
N LYS A 97 -6.50 7.59 -4.73
CA LYS A 97 -7.39 7.81 -3.58
C LYS A 97 -8.27 6.59 -3.41
N GLN A 98 -8.26 5.99 -2.22
CA GLN A 98 -9.16 4.88 -1.91
C GLN A 98 -10.61 5.35 -1.82
N LYS A 99 -11.56 4.48 -2.15
CA LYS A 99 -12.99 4.70 -1.88
C LYS A 99 -13.23 4.89 -0.38
N ALA A 100 -14.13 5.81 -0.04
CA ALA A 100 -14.54 6.05 1.34
C ALA A 100 -15.16 4.77 1.95
N LYS A 101 -14.86 4.49 3.23
CA LYS A 101 -15.36 3.29 3.92
C LYS A 101 -15.89 3.67 5.31
N ARG A 102 -17.12 3.25 5.62
CA ARG A 102 -17.75 3.37 6.95
C ARG A 102 -17.66 4.77 7.56
N GLY A 103 -18.04 5.79 6.78
CA GLY A 103 -18.03 7.20 7.20
C GLY A 103 -16.63 7.83 7.31
N LYS A 104 -15.57 7.12 6.94
CA LYS A 104 -14.21 7.68 6.87
C LYS A 104 -13.88 8.09 5.43
N PRO A 105 -13.33 9.30 5.22
CA PRO A 105 -12.90 9.72 3.89
C PRO A 105 -11.80 8.80 3.37
N GLY A 106 -11.78 8.63 2.05
CA GLY A 106 -10.68 7.97 1.36
C GLY A 106 -9.37 8.70 1.56
N LEU A 107 -8.30 7.95 1.79
CA LEU A 107 -6.94 8.49 1.89
C LEU A 107 -6.23 8.41 0.53
N TRP A 108 -5.33 9.37 0.31
CA TRP A 108 -4.42 9.38 -0.83
C TRP A 108 -3.16 8.57 -0.52
N SER A 109 -2.65 7.84 -1.51
CA SER A 109 -1.37 7.14 -1.43
C SER A 109 -0.72 7.01 -2.81
N PHE A 110 0.52 6.55 -2.81
CA PHE A 110 1.06 5.88 -4.00
C PHE A 110 0.30 4.57 -4.22
N PRO A 111 0.13 4.11 -5.48
CA PRO A 111 -0.51 2.84 -5.77
C PRO A 111 0.35 1.67 -5.31
N GLY A 112 -0.29 0.57 -4.92
CA GLY A 112 0.34 -0.59 -4.32
C GLY A 112 -0.34 -1.02 -3.02
N GLY A 113 0.11 -2.14 -2.47
CA GLY A 113 -0.58 -2.79 -1.38
C GLY A 113 0.26 -3.80 -0.61
N LYS A 114 -0.43 -4.72 0.04
CA LYS A 114 0.20 -5.74 0.89
C LYS A 114 0.79 -6.84 0.03
N VAL A 115 1.97 -7.31 0.43
CA VAL A 115 2.58 -8.49 -0.18
C VAL A 115 1.87 -9.73 0.33
N ALA A 116 1.37 -10.56 -0.59
CA ALA A 116 0.75 -11.82 -0.23
C ALA A 116 1.81 -12.83 0.23
N GLN A 117 1.39 -13.81 1.03
CA GLN A 117 2.30 -14.85 1.52
C GLN A 117 2.90 -15.65 0.35
N GLY A 118 4.22 -15.76 0.32
CA GLY A 118 4.95 -16.47 -0.74
C GLY A 118 5.11 -15.68 -2.05
N GLU A 119 4.59 -14.45 -2.12
CA GLU A 119 4.73 -13.57 -3.27
C GLU A 119 6.05 -12.79 -3.21
N SER A 120 6.70 -12.58 -4.36
CA SER A 120 7.85 -11.67 -4.43
C SER A 120 7.38 -10.22 -4.38
N LEU A 121 8.23 -9.29 -3.93
CA LEU A 121 7.90 -7.86 -3.88
C LEU A 121 7.50 -7.31 -5.25
N ARG A 122 8.21 -7.73 -6.30
CA ARG A 122 7.93 -7.33 -7.68
C ARG A 122 6.59 -7.90 -8.17
N SER A 123 6.32 -9.19 -7.93
CA SER A 123 5.04 -9.81 -8.31
C SER A 123 3.87 -9.13 -7.61
N SER A 124 4.02 -8.83 -6.31
CA SER A 124 3.00 -8.11 -5.55
C SER A 124 2.75 -6.72 -6.11
N LEU A 125 3.82 -5.98 -6.45
CA LEU A 125 3.69 -4.66 -7.05
C LEU A 125 2.97 -4.73 -8.39
N GLU A 126 3.35 -5.66 -9.26
CA GLU A 126 2.74 -5.86 -10.58
C GLU A 126 1.25 -6.23 -10.45
N ARG A 127 0.89 -7.11 -9.52
CA ARG A 127 -0.51 -7.48 -9.24
C ARG A 127 -1.32 -6.29 -8.76
N GLU A 128 -0.85 -5.57 -7.75
CA GLU A 128 -1.57 -4.43 -7.17
C GLU A 128 -1.77 -3.32 -8.22
N LEU A 129 -0.75 -2.99 -9.02
CA LEU A 129 -0.90 -1.98 -10.08
C LEU A 129 -1.89 -2.41 -11.17
N MET A 130 -1.94 -3.71 -11.50
CA MET A 130 -2.94 -4.22 -12.42
C MET A 130 -4.37 -4.14 -11.83
N GLU A 131 -4.54 -4.49 -10.56
CA GLU A 131 -5.84 -4.50 -9.88
C GLU A 131 -6.39 -3.10 -9.59
N GLU A 132 -5.53 -2.18 -9.12
CA GLU A 132 -5.91 -0.84 -8.68
C GLU A 132 -6.04 0.16 -9.84
N ILE A 133 -5.18 0.03 -10.87
CA ILE A 133 -5.08 1.03 -11.94
C ILE A 133 -4.96 0.48 -13.37
N GLY A 134 -4.96 -0.84 -13.56
CA GLY A 134 -5.04 -1.48 -14.87
C GLY A 134 -3.80 -1.35 -15.75
N VAL A 135 -2.60 -1.23 -15.16
CA VAL A 135 -1.35 -1.01 -15.91
C VAL A 135 -0.34 -2.14 -15.71
N GLU A 136 0.52 -2.33 -16.71
CA GLU A 136 1.65 -3.25 -16.64
C GLU A 136 2.97 -2.53 -16.34
N VAL A 137 3.83 -3.18 -15.56
CA VAL A 137 5.17 -2.69 -15.22
C VAL A 137 6.20 -3.14 -16.26
N ASP A 138 7.01 -2.20 -16.74
CA ASP A 138 8.20 -2.48 -17.55
C ASP A 138 9.42 -2.64 -16.64
N VAL A 139 9.70 -1.61 -15.84
CA VAL A 139 10.82 -1.56 -14.90
C VAL A 139 10.30 -1.26 -13.49
N ALA A 140 10.82 -1.98 -12.50
CA ALA A 140 10.63 -1.68 -11.08
C ALA A 140 11.99 -1.72 -10.37
N THR A 141 12.44 -0.58 -9.87
CA THR A 141 13.72 -0.42 -9.18
C THR A 141 13.46 -0.03 -7.72
N PRO A 142 13.99 -0.77 -6.72
CA PRO A 142 13.98 -0.34 -5.32
C PRO A 142 14.44 1.10 -5.16
N LEU A 143 13.66 1.93 -4.46
CA LEU A 143 13.98 3.34 -4.23
C LEU A 143 14.23 3.61 -2.75
N ASP A 144 13.36 3.14 -1.86
CA ASP A 144 13.46 3.40 -0.43
C ASP A 144 12.62 2.42 0.41
N VAL A 145 12.80 2.45 1.73
CA VAL A 145 12.04 1.65 2.69
C VAL A 145 11.60 2.49 3.89
N PHE A 146 10.38 2.22 4.37
CA PHE A 146 9.84 2.84 5.57
C PHE A 146 9.41 1.78 6.58
N ASP A 147 10.02 1.80 7.77
CA ASP A 147 9.55 1.04 8.93
C ASP A 147 8.33 1.75 9.55
N ARG A 148 7.21 1.02 9.63
CA ARG A 148 5.94 1.47 10.20
C ARG A 148 5.75 0.87 11.59
N PRO A 149 6.37 1.42 12.65
CA PRO A 149 6.22 0.89 13.99
C PRO A 149 4.76 0.94 14.46
N ASP A 150 3.97 1.91 13.99
CA ASP A 150 2.55 2.08 14.32
C ASP A 150 1.66 0.94 13.82
N ARG A 151 2.10 0.23 12.77
CA ARG A 151 1.39 -0.88 12.11
C ARG A 151 2.10 -2.22 12.24
N SER A 152 3.33 -2.26 12.77
CA SER A 152 4.23 -3.40 12.62
C SER A 152 4.29 -3.83 11.15
N ALA A 153 4.74 -2.91 10.29
CA ALA A 153 4.86 -3.19 8.86
C ALA A 153 6.12 -2.54 8.28
N PHE A 154 6.62 -3.08 7.18
CA PHE A 154 7.62 -2.40 6.34
C PHE A 154 6.97 -2.09 4.99
N THR A 155 7.15 -0.86 4.52
CA THR A 155 6.72 -0.48 3.16
C THR A 155 7.96 -0.25 2.30
N MET A 156 8.05 -0.90 1.14
CA MET A 156 9.12 -0.69 0.18
C MET A 156 8.61 0.10 -1.02
N LEU A 157 9.30 1.19 -1.34
CA LEU A 157 8.99 2.02 -2.51
C LEU A 157 9.82 1.55 -3.70
N PHE A 158 9.16 1.40 -4.84
CA PHE A 158 9.79 1.12 -6.12
C PHE A 158 9.57 2.30 -7.07
N ARG A 159 10.63 2.74 -7.74
CA ARG A 159 10.52 3.53 -8.95
C ARG A 159 10.01 2.64 -10.07
N VAL A 160 8.92 3.05 -10.72
CA VAL A 160 8.24 2.24 -11.73
C VAL A 160 8.14 2.97 -13.06
N ILE A 161 8.49 2.26 -14.13
CA ILE A 161 8.21 2.65 -15.51
C ILE A 161 7.15 1.69 -16.03
N LEU A 162 6.06 2.25 -16.56
CA LEU A 162 4.96 1.46 -17.10
C LEU A 162 5.30 0.94 -18.49
N LYS A 163 4.74 -0.19 -18.90
CA LYS A 163 4.79 -0.58 -20.31
C LYS A 163 3.92 0.38 -21.12
N ARG A 164 4.30 0.61 -22.39
CA ARG A 164 3.44 1.34 -23.33
C ARG A 164 2.09 0.64 -23.43
N GLY A 165 1.02 1.39 -23.21
CA GLY A 165 -0.33 0.83 -23.19
C GLY A 165 -1.37 1.82 -22.68
N LEU A 166 -2.36 1.29 -21.98
CA LEU A 166 -3.42 2.10 -21.40
C LEU A 166 -2.86 2.99 -20.30
N ALA A 167 -3.32 4.24 -20.28
CA ALA A 167 -3.05 5.13 -19.16
C ALA A 167 -3.74 4.61 -17.88
N PRO A 168 -3.16 4.85 -16.69
CA PRO A 168 -3.74 4.48 -15.40
C PRO A 168 -5.19 4.93 -15.27
N ARG A 169 -6.08 4.09 -14.76
CA ARG A 169 -7.46 4.48 -14.48
C ARG A 169 -7.91 3.86 -13.17
N PRO A 170 -8.68 4.57 -12.33
CA PRO A 170 -9.12 4.02 -11.06
C PRO A 170 -9.95 2.74 -11.27
N MET A 171 -9.57 1.67 -10.58
CA MET A 171 -10.24 0.37 -10.59
C MET A 171 -10.45 -0.15 -9.17
N ALA A 172 -11.26 -1.21 -9.02
CA ALA A 172 -11.49 -1.90 -7.75
C ALA A 172 -11.82 -0.95 -6.57
N GLU A 173 -10.98 -0.88 -5.54
CA GLU A 173 -11.11 -0.01 -4.38
C GLU A 173 -10.67 1.44 -4.57
N ILE A 174 -10.13 1.81 -5.73
CA ILE A 174 -9.68 3.17 -6.04
C ILE A 174 -10.84 4.03 -6.55
N ASP A 175 -10.97 5.21 -5.95
CA ASP A 175 -11.94 6.26 -6.31
C ASP A 175 -11.36 7.19 -7.37
N LYS A 176 -10.08 7.60 -7.20
CA LYS A 176 -9.37 8.49 -8.12
C LYS A 176 -7.95 8.01 -8.34
N ALA A 177 -7.45 8.16 -9.56
CA ALA A 177 -6.04 8.00 -9.91
C ALA A 177 -5.64 9.21 -10.75
N VAL A 178 -4.75 10.06 -10.24
CA VAL A 178 -4.38 11.34 -10.86
C VAL A 178 -2.90 11.61 -10.68
N PHE A 179 -2.27 12.19 -11.70
CA PHE A 179 -0.91 12.73 -11.58
C PHE A 179 -0.97 14.09 -10.89
N ARG A 180 -0.08 14.31 -9.90
CA ARG A 180 -0.01 15.59 -9.18
C ARG A 180 1.42 16.04 -8.92
N LYS A 181 1.62 17.35 -9.03
CA LYS A 181 2.86 18.03 -8.64
C LYS A 181 3.08 18.12 -7.13
N SER A 182 2.05 17.87 -6.32
CA SER A 182 2.12 18.02 -4.86
C SER A 182 1.35 16.92 -4.13
N LEU A 183 1.84 16.56 -2.95
CA LEU A 183 1.20 15.58 -2.09
C LEU A 183 -0.15 16.11 -1.56
N PRO A 184 -1.27 15.38 -1.75
CA PRO A 184 -2.55 15.72 -1.15
C PRO A 184 -2.50 15.73 0.39
N ILE A 185 -3.24 16.66 1.03
CA ILE A 185 -3.26 16.84 2.49
C ILE A 185 -3.65 15.54 3.23
N ASN A 186 -4.68 14.84 2.75
CA ASN A 186 -5.17 13.60 3.36
C ASN A 186 -4.45 12.35 2.81
N SER A 187 -3.13 12.35 2.87
CA SER A 187 -2.29 11.24 2.43
C SER A 187 -1.96 10.26 3.55
N THR A 188 -1.74 9.00 3.19
CA THR A 188 -1.26 7.98 4.14
C THR A 188 0.12 8.37 4.69
N PRO A 189 0.50 7.94 5.91
CA PRO A 189 1.79 8.36 6.44
C PRO A 189 2.99 7.77 5.68
N SER A 190 2.81 6.69 4.89
CA SER A 190 3.89 6.16 4.04
C SER A 190 4.09 7.06 2.82
N ALA A 191 3.01 7.55 2.21
CA ALA A 191 3.12 8.52 1.13
C ALA A 191 3.74 9.84 1.62
N GLN A 192 3.38 10.32 2.81
CA GLN A 192 4.00 11.50 3.43
C GLN A 192 5.50 11.30 3.67
N TYR A 193 5.89 10.16 4.24
CA TYR A 193 7.30 9.83 4.51
C TYR A 193 8.12 9.83 3.22
N PHE A 194 7.69 9.07 2.21
CA PHE A 194 8.42 8.95 0.95
C PHE A 194 8.44 10.26 0.16
N TRP A 195 7.34 11.02 0.16
CA TRP A 195 7.30 12.35 -0.45
C TRP A 195 8.35 13.27 0.16
N GLN A 196 8.43 13.33 1.49
CA GLN A 196 9.40 14.16 2.19
C GLN A 196 10.83 13.72 1.87
N ARG A 197 11.11 12.41 1.86
CA ARG A 197 12.43 11.88 1.49
C ARG A 197 12.82 12.19 0.05
N ALA A 198 11.87 12.13 -0.88
CA ALA A 198 12.11 12.43 -2.28
C ALA A 198 12.61 13.85 -2.50
N GLN A 199 12.15 14.82 -1.68
CA GLN A 199 12.60 16.22 -1.79
C GLN A 199 14.10 16.40 -1.55
N PHE A 200 14.77 15.44 -0.90
CA PHE A 200 16.17 15.55 -0.52
C PHE A 200 17.07 14.46 -1.12
N SER A 201 16.50 13.37 -1.62
CA SER A 201 17.29 12.14 -1.84
C SER A 201 17.00 11.41 -3.15
N PHE A 202 15.94 11.74 -3.88
CA PHE A 202 15.62 11.03 -5.13
C PHE A 202 15.98 11.90 -6.34
N GLU A 203 16.86 11.39 -7.20
CA GLU A 203 17.14 11.98 -8.51
C GLU A 203 15.86 11.99 -9.35
N PRO A 204 15.37 13.14 -9.86
CA PRO A 204 14.14 13.18 -10.66
C PRO A 204 14.26 12.31 -11.92
N LEU A 205 13.18 11.65 -12.36
CA LEU A 205 13.22 10.91 -13.63
C LEU A 205 13.46 11.84 -14.83
N HIS A 206 13.01 13.09 -14.73
CA HIS A 206 13.04 14.09 -15.81
C HIS A 206 14.42 14.61 -16.18
N VAL A 207 15.47 14.36 -15.38
CA VAL A 207 16.80 14.90 -15.69
C VAL A 207 17.49 14.10 -16.81
N PHE A 208 17.08 12.86 -17.10
CA PHE A 208 17.80 12.01 -18.07
C PHE A 208 16.98 11.00 -18.87
N ASP A 209 15.66 11.14 -18.98
CA ASP A 209 14.85 10.02 -19.49
C ASP A 209 13.91 10.30 -20.66
N LEU A 210 14.47 10.25 -21.88
CA LEU A 210 13.72 10.22 -23.16
C LEU A 210 13.16 8.81 -23.47
N ARG A 211 13.01 7.92 -22.49
CA ARG A 211 12.46 6.56 -22.73
C ARG A 211 10.99 6.64 -23.20
N PRO A 212 10.59 5.86 -24.21
CA PRO A 212 9.31 5.99 -24.93
C PRO A 212 8.04 5.60 -24.12
N ASN A 213 8.20 5.29 -22.84
CA ASN A 213 7.21 4.61 -21.99
C ASN A 213 6.82 5.43 -20.73
N VAL A 214 7.20 6.71 -20.65
CA VAL A 214 6.72 7.61 -19.59
C VAL A 214 5.25 7.97 -19.87
N PRO A 215 4.32 7.81 -18.90
CA PRO A 215 2.92 8.21 -19.08
C PRO A 215 2.79 9.68 -19.45
N GLN A 216 1.83 10.02 -20.29
CA GLN A 216 1.41 11.41 -20.47
C GLN A 216 0.38 11.75 -19.39
N ALA A 217 0.38 13.00 -18.89
CA ALA A 217 -0.60 13.47 -17.90
C ALA A 217 -2.02 13.08 -18.33
N LEU A 218 -2.75 12.40 -17.45
CA LEU A 218 -4.19 12.26 -17.59
C LEU A 218 -4.80 13.64 -17.33
N GLY A 219 -5.58 14.14 -18.30
CA GLY A 219 -6.05 15.52 -18.39
C GLY A 219 -6.25 16.21 -17.04
N ALA A 220 -5.66 17.40 -16.93
CA ALA A 220 -5.87 18.30 -15.81
C ALA A 220 -7.37 18.58 -15.69
N GLU A 221 -8.01 18.01 -14.66
CA GLU A 221 -9.26 18.58 -14.17
C GLU A 221 -8.85 19.81 -13.36
N GLU A 222 -9.17 20.98 -13.92
CA GLU A 222 -9.05 22.28 -13.28
C GLU A 222 -9.88 22.32 -11.98
N GLU A 223 -9.23 22.86 -10.93
CA GLU A 223 -9.73 23.27 -9.59
C GLU A 223 -10.55 22.31 -8.71
#